data_AF-A0A8T3AN89-F1
#
_entry.id   AF-A0A8T3AN89-F1
#
_cell.length_a   1.000
_cell.length_b   1.000
_cell.length_c   1.000
_cell.angle_alpha   90.00
_cell.angle_beta   90.00
_cell.angle_gamma   90.00
#
_symmetry.space_group_name_H-M   'P 1'
#
loop_
_entity.id
_entity.type
_entity.pdbx_description
1 polymer ?
#
loop_
_entity_poly.entity_id
_entity_poly.type
_entity_poly.pdbx_seq_one_letter_code
_entity_poly.pdbx_strand_id
1 'polypeptide(L)'
;MKLTCLSKGSGVHFPPCHMVEFCGLRLLLECPIDLSALNVFSPISAGCQLDLSGFISAEPWYKTAKNLHLCDATLIDVVLISSPAGMLGMPFLTRNPRFSAKIYATEATMRIGRLMMDDLVSMHSEYIMFYGDGERTGFPEWMGWEELGRLALKAKEAVMGEDGEELGCWLPLYRLPSNLSRSFEN
;
A
#
# COMPACT_ATOMS: atom_id res chain seq x y z
N MET A 1 14.70 -22.86 11.48
CA MET A 1 13.58 -22.12 10.86
C MET A 1 13.27 -20.92 11.74
N LYS A 2 13.12 -19.72 11.17
CA LYS A 2 12.73 -18.51 11.89
C LYS A 2 11.53 -17.89 11.17
N LEU A 3 10.46 -17.61 11.93
CA LEU A 3 9.28 -16.92 11.44
C LEU A 3 9.25 -15.51 12.05
N THR A 4 9.20 -14.49 11.22
CA THR A 4 9.14 -13.08 11.64
C THR A 4 7.82 -12.47 11.17
N CYS A 5 7.04 -11.91 12.09
CA CYS A 5 5.82 -11.20 11.73
C CYS A 5 6.18 -9.77 11.27
N LEU A 6 5.84 -9.43 10.03
CA LEU A 6 6.03 -8.09 9.48
C LEU A 6 4.78 -7.23 9.66
N SER A 7 3.61 -7.86 9.64
CA SER A 7 2.32 -7.27 9.98
C SER A 7 1.36 -8.36 10.45
N LYS A 8 0.58 -8.09 11.50
CA LYS A 8 -0.47 -9.01 11.98
C LYS A 8 -1.70 -9.06 11.06
N GLY A 9 -1.79 -8.14 10.09
CA GLY A 9 -3.00 -7.99 9.29
C GLY A 9 -4.16 -7.42 10.09
N SER A 10 -5.28 -7.19 9.41
CA SER A 10 -6.54 -6.74 10.01
C SER A 10 -7.72 -7.09 9.08
N GLY A 11 -8.73 -7.77 9.62
CA GLY A 11 -9.90 -8.18 8.85
C GLY A 11 -9.58 -9.12 7.68
N VAL A 12 -10.50 -9.18 6.71
CA VAL A 12 -10.46 -10.13 5.59
C VAL A 12 -9.60 -9.63 4.42
N HIS A 13 -9.42 -8.32 4.29
CA HIS A 13 -8.78 -7.67 3.14
C HIS A 13 -7.36 -7.17 3.40
N PHE A 14 -6.83 -7.36 4.62
CA PHE A 14 -5.43 -7.09 4.94
C PHE A 14 -4.85 -8.33 5.64
N PRO A 15 -4.44 -9.36 4.88
CA PRO A 15 -3.90 -10.58 5.46
C PRO A 15 -2.59 -10.31 6.23
N PRO A 16 -2.21 -11.18 7.17
CA PRO A 16 -0.95 -11.03 7.88
C PRO A 16 0.25 -11.25 6.95
N CYS A 17 1.31 -10.48 7.15
CA CYS A 17 2.54 -10.55 6.37
C CYS A 17 3.67 -11.12 7.23
N HIS A 18 4.38 -12.12 6.73
CA HIS A 18 5.44 -12.80 7.47
C HIS A 18 6.68 -13.05 6.60
N MET A 19 7.84 -13.06 7.24
CA MET A 19 9.09 -13.54 6.65
C MET A 19 9.46 -14.88 7.28
N VAL A 20 9.60 -15.92 6.46
CA VAL A 20 10.10 -17.24 6.86
C VAL A 20 11.52 -17.40 6.39
N GLU A 21 12.42 -17.68 7.31
CA GLU A 21 13.80 -18.04 7.01
C GLU A 21 14.02 -19.53 7.28
N PHE A 22 14.35 -20.28 6.23
CA PHE A 22 14.58 -21.71 6.27
C PHE A 22 15.73 -22.11 5.35
N CYS A 23 16.75 -22.79 5.88
CA CYS A 23 17.93 -23.23 5.13
C CYS A 23 18.63 -22.10 4.34
N GLY A 24 18.64 -20.88 4.89
CA GLY A 24 19.22 -19.70 4.24
C GLY A 24 18.32 -19.05 3.18
N LEU A 25 17.15 -19.63 2.88
CA LEU A 25 16.14 -19.03 2.01
C LEU A 25 15.21 -18.13 2.82
N ARG A 26 14.83 -17.00 2.24
CA ARG A 26 13.89 -16.02 2.78
C ARG A 26 12.62 -15.99 1.93
N LEU A 27 11.54 -16.48 2.52
CA LEU A 27 10.22 -16.55 1.92
C LEU A 27 9.34 -15.48 2.53
N LEU A 28 8.89 -14.53 1.71
CA LEU A 28 7.87 -13.57 2.10
C LEU A 28 6.49 -14.20 1.90
N LEU A 29 5.69 -14.23 2.96
CA LEU A 29 4.30 -14.68 2.94
C LEU A 29 3.39 -13.44 2.91
N GLU A 30 2.63 -13.29 1.83
CA GLU A 30 1.80 -12.14 1.51
C GLU A 30 2.58 -10.81 1.37
N CYS A 31 2.11 -9.94 0.49
CA CYS A 31 2.57 -8.56 0.34
C CYS A 31 1.35 -7.61 0.23
N PRO A 32 0.59 -7.43 1.33
CA PRO A 32 -0.69 -6.72 1.30
C PRO A 32 -0.54 -5.19 1.40
N ILE A 33 -1.63 -4.47 1.12
CA ILE A 33 -1.82 -3.05 1.44
C ILE A 33 -2.95 -2.94 2.47
N ASP A 34 -2.77 -2.11 3.49
CA ASP A 34 -3.80 -1.78 4.45
C ASP A 34 -4.72 -0.69 3.87
N LEU A 35 -5.80 -1.13 3.23
CA LEU A 35 -6.82 -0.23 2.68
C LEU A 35 -7.69 0.42 3.77
N SER A 36 -7.71 -0.12 4.99
CA SER A 36 -8.48 0.49 6.09
C SER A 36 -7.92 1.84 6.51
N ALA A 37 -6.62 2.05 6.26
CA ALA A 37 -5.93 3.30 6.48
C ALA A 37 -6.47 4.44 5.59
N LEU A 38 -7.13 4.13 4.47
CA LEU A 38 -7.73 5.14 3.58
C LEU A 38 -8.93 5.87 4.21
N ASN A 39 -9.52 5.32 5.27
CA ASN A 39 -10.68 5.92 5.94
C ASN A 39 -10.36 7.26 6.64
N VAL A 40 -9.09 7.66 6.72
CA VAL A 40 -8.71 8.99 7.23
C VAL A 40 -8.75 10.08 6.17
N PHE A 41 -8.86 9.71 4.89
CA PHE A 41 -8.90 10.66 3.77
C PHE A 41 -10.35 11.04 3.43
N SER A 42 -10.52 12.28 2.99
CA SER A 42 -11.84 12.76 2.59
C SER A 42 -12.30 12.04 1.32
N PRO A 43 -13.51 11.45 1.30
CA PRO A 43 -14.05 10.85 0.10
C PRO A 43 -14.26 11.90 -0.99
N ILE A 44 -14.08 11.51 -2.25
CA ILE A 44 -14.38 12.36 -3.40
C ILE A 44 -15.90 12.42 -3.55
N SER A 45 -16.52 13.46 -2.98
CA SER A 45 -17.97 13.67 -3.08
C SER A 45 -18.28 14.79 -4.06
N ALA A 46 -18.84 14.45 -5.21
CA ALA A 46 -19.39 15.42 -6.15
C ALA A 46 -20.70 16.02 -5.61
N GLY A 47 -20.61 16.95 -4.64
CA GLY A 47 -21.70 17.91 -4.39
C GLY A 47 -22.45 17.88 -3.06
N CYS A 48 -21.94 17.26 -1.98
CA CYS A 48 -22.58 17.36 -0.65
C CYS A 48 -21.72 18.14 0.35
N GLN A 49 -22.36 19.04 1.12
CA GLN A 49 -21.82 19.63 2.34
C GLN A 49 -21.68 18.56 3.43
N LEU A 50 -20.68 17.68 3.30
CA LEU A 50 -20.27 16.82 4.38
C LEU A 50 -19.35 17.62 5.31
N ASP A 51 -19.50 17.42 6.61
CA ASP A 51 -18.51 17.91 7.58
C ASP A 51 -17.24 17.07 7.41
N LEU A 52 -16.32 17.60 6.61
CA LEU A 52 -15.01 17.00 6.37
C LEU A 52 -13.99 17.38 7.45
N SER A 53 -14.43 18.06 8.53
CA SER A 53 -13.55 18.37 9.64
C SER A 53 -13.08 17.06 10.31
N GLY A 54 -11.77 16.82 10.23
CA GLY A 54 -11.13 15.60 10.75
C GLY A 54 -10.64 14.62 9.67
N PHE A 55 -10.95 14.84 8.39
CA PHE A 55 -10.37 14.07 7.29
C PHE A 55 -9.19 14.80 6.64
N ILE A 56 -8.27 14.02 6.08
CA ILE A 56 -7.17 14.52 5.26
C ILE A 56 -7.72 14.82 3.86
N SER A 57 -7.66 16.09 3.45
CA SER A 57 -8.12 16.54 2.13
C SER A 57 -6.96 16.60 1.14
N ALA A 58 -6.45 15.44 0.75
CA ALA A 58 -5.32 15.30 -0.17
C ALA A 58 -5.36 13.97 -0.94
N GLU A 59 -4.48 13.81 -1.94
CA GLU A 59 -4.21 12.51 -2.58
C GLU A 59 -3.79 11.48 -1.51
N PRO A 60 -4.47 10.32 -1.40
CA PRO A 60 -4.12 9.30 -0.44
C PRO A 60 -2.82 8.59 -0.82
N TRP A 61 -1.94 8.42 0.15
CA TRP A 61 -0.90 7.39 0.09
C TRP A 61 -1.45 6.09 0.68
N TYR A 62 -0.74 4.99 0.45
CA TYR A 62 -1.18 3.65 0.82
C TYR A 62 -0.23 3.06 1.84
N LYS A 63 -0.80 2.50 2.90
CA LYS A 63 -0.04 1.92 4.01
C LYS A 63 0.30 0.47 3.70
N THR A 64 1.59 0.17 3.71
CA THR A 64 2.13 -1.19 3.52
C THR A 64 2.27 -1.92 4.86
N ALA A 65 2.59 -3.22 4.81
CA ALA A 65 2.88 -3.98 6.02
C ALA A 65 3.99 -3.32 6.86
N LYS A 66 3.73 -3.13 8.16
CA LYS A 66 4.51 -2.29 9.09
C LYS A 66 6.03 -2.40 8.89
N ASN A 67 6.57 -3.60 8.87
CA ASN A 67 8.03 -3.79 8.79
C ASN A 67 8.55 -4.12 7.38
N LEU A 68 7.69 -4.10 6.35
CA LEU A 68 8.09 -4.44 4.99
C LEU A 68 8.99 -3.35 4.38
N HIS A 69 8.76 -2.08 4.71
CA HIS A 69 9.60 -0.96 4.25
C HIS A 69 11.05 -1.04 4.79
N LEU A 70 11.27 -1.75 5.90
CA LEU A 70 12.59 -2.03 6.48
C LEU A 70 13.27 -3.26 5.84
N CYS A 71 12.53 -4.06 5.06
CA CYS A 71 13.07 -5.24 4.42
C CYS A 71 13.75 -4.88 3.09
N ASP A 72 15.01 -5.27 2.93
CA ASP A 72 15.67 -5.23 1.64
C ASP A 72 15.06 -6.29 0.71
N ALA A 73 14.30 -5.83 -0.28
CA ALA A 73 13.62 -6.67 -1.26
C ALA A 73 14.58 -7.56 -2.06
N THR A 74 15.87 -7.22 -2.14
CA THR A 74 16.90 -8.03 -2.83
C THR A 74 17.28 -9.29 -2.06
N LEU A 75 16.94 -9.36 -0.78
CA LEU A 75 17.22 -10.52 0.07
C LEU A 75 16.05 -11.51 0.08
N ILE A 76 14.98 -11.24 -0.67
CA ILE A 76 13.81 -12.12 -0.75
C ILE A 76 14.05 -13.12 -1.88
N ASP A 77 14.04 -14.42 -1.58
CA ASP A 77 14.22 -15.47 -2.57
C ASP A 77 12.90 -15.88 -3.21
N VAL A 78 11.83 -15.89 -2.39
CA VAL A 78 10.51 -16.36 -2.78
C VAL A 78 9.45 -15.48 -2.16
N VAL A 79 8.40 -15.18 -2.93
CA VAL A 79 7.15 -14.62 -2.41
C VAL A 79 6.03 -15.62 -2.63
N LEU A 80 5.31 -15.97 -1.57
CA LEU A 80 4.13 -16.83 -1.62
C LEU A 80 2.88 -15.99 -1.33
N ILE A 81 1.94 -16.00 -2.27
CA ILE A 81 0.66 -15.29 -2.18
C ILE A 81 -0.48 -16.31 -2.12
N SER A 82 -1.17 -16.35 -0.98
CA SER A 82 -2.32 -17.23 -0.76
C SER A 82 -3.66 -16.57 -1.11
N SER A 83 -3.76 -15.25 -1.01
CA SER A 83 -5.02 -14.50 -1.21
C SER A 83 -4.87 -13.35 -2.21
N PRO A 84 -5.95 -12.96 -2.93
CA PRO A 84 -5.91 -11.82 -3.85
C PRO A 84 -5.44 -10.51 -3.18
N ALA A 85 -5.94 -10.25 -1.96
CA ALA A 85 -5.58 -9.07 -1.17
C ALA A 85 -4.10 -9.06 -0.76
N GLY A 86 -3.52 -10.25 -0.53
CA GLY A 86 -2.11 -10.42 -0.26
C GLY A 86 -1.20 -10.03 -1.42
N MET A 87 -1.73 -9.83 -2.62
CA MET A 87 -0.93 -9.43 -3.77
C MET A 87 -0.79 -7.90 -3.88
N LEU A 88 -1.69 -7.11 -3.27
CA LEU A 88 -1.88 -5.69 -3.61
C LEU A 88 -0.62 -4.82 -3.52
N GLY A 89 0.29 -5.12 -2.60
CA GLY A 89 1.56 -4.40 -2.41
C GLY A 89 2.71 -4.92 -3.26
N MET A 90 2.53 -6.00 -4.03
CA MET A 90 3.58 -6.59 -4.86
C MET A 90 4.28 -5.59 -5.79
N PRO A 91 3.57 -4.64 -6.43
CA PRO A 91 4.24 -3.66 -7.29
C PRO A 91 5.23 -2.75 -6.55
N PHE A 92 5.13 -2.61 -5.22
CA PHE A 92 6.14 -1.89 -4.43
C PHE A 92 7.45 -2.65 -4.33
N LEU A 93 7.39 -3.99 -4.23
CA LEU A 93 8.58 -4.84 -4.22
C LEU A 93 9.21 -4.95 -5.60
N THR A 94 8.39 -5.20 -6.63
CA THR A 94 8.89 -5.43 -8.00
C THR A 94 9.40 -4.17 -8.69
N ARG A 95 9.09 -2.98 -8.16
CA ARG A 95 9.68 -1.71 -8.63
C ARG A 95 11.18 -1.62 -8.35
N ASN A 96 11.68 -2.33 -7.34
CA ASN A 96 13.12 -2.39 -7.10
C ASN A 96 13.78 -3.16 -8.26
N PRO A 97 14.68 -2.54 -9.05
CA PRO A 97 15.28 -3.18 -10.23
C PRO A 97 16.16 -4.38 -9.89
N ARG A 98 16.54 -4.54 -8.61
CA ARG A 98 17.30 -5.68 -8.10
C ARG A 98 16.40 -6.77 -7.48
N PHE A 99 15.09 -6.61 -7.53
CA PHE A 99 14.16 -7.65 -7.07
C PHE A 99 14.18 -8.84 -8.04
N SER A 100 14.52 -10.02 -7.52
CA SER A 100 14.67 -11.24 -8.31
C SER A 100 13.95 -12.45 -7.70
N ALA A 101 13.09 -12.24 -6.70
CA ALA A 101 12.39 -13.31 -6.03
C ALA A 101 11.44 -14.06 -6.99
N LYS A 102 11.28 -15.37 -6.78
CA LYS A 102 10.23 -16.14 -7.47
C LYS A 102 8.90 -15.94 -6.77
N ILE A 103 7.87 -15.57 -7.54
CA ILE A 103 6.52 -15.36 -7.00
C ILE A 103 5.67 -16.61 -7.28
N TYR A 104 5.09 -17.18 -6.23
CA TYR A 104 4.17 -18.31 -6.30
C TYR A 104 2.79 -17.89 -5.82
N ALA A 105 1.79 -18.18 -6.63
CA ALA A 105 0.38 -17.91 -6.36
C ALA A 105 -0.47 -18.89 -7.16
N THR A 106 -1.71 -19.13 -6.73
CA THR A 106 -2.66 -19.86 -7.59
C THR A 106 -3.11 -18.96 -8.74
N GLU A 107 -3.51 -19.56 -9.86
CA GLU A 107 -4.04 -18.81 -11.00
C GLU A 107 -5.26 -17.96 -10.62
N ALA A 108 -6.16 -18.50 -9.80
CA ALA A 108 -7.33 -17.77 -9.30
C ALA A 108 -6.92 -16.55 -8.47
N THR A 109 -5.95 -16.72 -7.55
CA THR A 109 -5.38 -15.63 -6.74
C THR A 109 -4.79 -14.54 -7.62
N MET A 110 -4.00 -14.90 -8.64
CA MET A 110 -3.40 -13.95 -9.56
C MET A 110 -4.43 -13.18 -10.38
N ARG A 111 -5.41 -13.87 -10.97
CA ARG A 111 -6.42 -13.24 -11.83
C ARG A 111 -7.27 -12.24 -11.04
N ILE A 112 -7.76 -12.63 -9.87
CA ILE A 112 -8.57 -11.75 -9.01
C ILE A 112 -7.72 -10.63 -8.45
N GLY A 113 -6.51 -10.93 -7.96
CA GLY A 113 -5.63 -9.91 -7.41
C GLY A 113 -5.25 -8.85 -8.44
N ARG A 114 -5.07 -9.23 -9.72
CA ARG A 114 -4.82 -8.26 -10.81
C ARG A 114 -5.99 -7.31 -11.00
N LEU A 115 -7.22 -7.83 -11.03
CA LEU A 115 -8.42 -6.98 -11.13
C LEU A 115 -8.50 -6.00 -9.95
N MET A 116 -8.21 -6.47 -8.73
CA MET A 116 -8.17 -5.58 -7.56
C MET A 116 -7.11 -4.47 -7.67
N MET A 117 -5.94 -4.76 -8.25
CA MET A 117 -4.91 -3.75 -8.50
C MET A 117 -5.33 -2.74 -9.56
N ASP A 118 -5.93 -3.23 -10.66
CA ASP A 118 -6.40 -2.38 -11.76
C ASP A 118 -7.51 -1.43 -11.24
N ASP A 119 -8.45 -1.94 -10.45
CA ASP A 119 -9.48 -1.15 -9.78
C ASP A 119 -8.87 -0.13 -8.80
N LEU A 120 -7.85 -0.53 -8.02
CA LEU A 120 -7.18 0.36 -7.08
C LEU A 120 -6.51 1.54 -7.80
N VAL A 121 -5.83 1.29 -8.92
CA VAL A 121 -5.22 2.32 -9.77
C VAL A 121 -6.28 3.21 -10.40
N SER A 122 -7.39 2.62 -10.87
CA SER A 122 -8.51 3.38 -11.44
C SER A 122 -9.12 4.32 -10.41
N MET A 123 -9.48 3.83 -9.22
CA MET A 123 -10.02 4.65 -8.13
C MET A 123 -9.06 5.76 -7.70
N HIS A 124 -7.75 5.46 -7.62
CA HIS A 124 -6.74 6.44 -7.28
C HIS A 124 -6.61 7.56 -8.32
N SER A 125 -6.86 7.26 -9.60
CA SER A 125 -6.83 8.28 -10.66
C SER A 125 -7.88 9.37 -10.45
N GLU A 126 -9.03 9.05 -9.86
CA GLU A 126 -10.05 10.03 -9.50
C GLU A 126 -9.55 11.00 -8.42
N TYR A 127 -8.79 10.52 -7.44
CA TYR A 127 -8.15 11.36 -6.41
C TYR A 127 -7.16 12.33 -7.04
N ILE A 128 -6.34 11.85 -7.98
CA ILE A 128 -5.37 12.69 -8.70
C ILE A 128 -6.11 13.76 -9.53
N MET A 129 -7.22 13.40 -10.19
CA MET A 129 -8.01 14.37 -10.96
C MET A 129 -8.67 15.43 -10.06
N PHE A 130 -9.10 15.06 -8.85
CA PHE A 130 -9.78 15.97 -7.93
C PHE A 130 -8.82 16.87 -7.14
N TYR A 131 -7.77 16.31 -6.55
CA TYR A 131 -6.80 17.05 -5.71
C TYR A 131 -5.63 17.63 -6.51
N GLY A 132 -5.45 17.22 -7.76
CA GLY A 132 -4.33 17.61 -8.61
C GLY A 132 -3.12 16.70 -8.47
N ASP A 133 -2.27 16.69 -9.50
CA ASP A 133 -0.98 16.00 -9.47
C ASP A 133 0.07 16.90 -8.80
N GLY A 134 0.04 16.96 -7.47
CA GLY A 134 0.97 17.80 -6.68
C GLY A 134 2.43 17.55 -7.09
N GLU A 135 3.24 18.62 -7.13
CA GLU A 135 4.63 18.55 -7.60
C GLU A 135 5.42 17.46 -6.85
N ARG A 136 5.82 16.43 -7.60
CA ARG A 136 6.17 15.07 -7.14
C ARG A 136 7.56 14.93 -6.49
N THR A 137 8.09 15.98 -5.88
CA THR A 137 9.43 15.96 -5.30
C THR A 137 9.36 16.16 -3.79
N GLY A 138 8.80 15.19 -3.08
CA GLY A 138 8.77 15.24 -1.61
C GLY A 138 7.70 14.34 -0.97
N PHE A 139 7.66 14.40 0.35
CA PHE A 139 6.54 13.91 1.14
C PHE A 139 5.34 14.86 0.97
N PRO A 140 4.10 14.35 1.00
CA PRO A 140 2.92 15.18 0.90
C PRO A 140 2.79 16.07 2.13
N GLU A 141 2.22 17.27 1.97
CA GLU A 141 2.11 18.28 3.04
C GLU A 141 1.41 17.73 4.29
N TRP A 142 0.40 16.85 4.12
CA TRP A 142 -0.33 16.27 5.25
C TRP A 142 0.53 15.40 6.17
N MET A 143 1.70 14.94 5.72
CA MET A 143 2.68 14.22 6.54
C MET A 143 3.57 15.15 7.37
N GLY A 144 3.42 16.48 7.24
CA GLY A 144 4.09 17.47 8.06
C GLY A 144 3.70 17.37 9.54
N TRP A 145 4.65 17.61 10.44
CA TRP A 145 4.40 17.51 11.88
C TRP A 145 3.32 18.47 12.39
N GLU A 146 3.17 19.64 11.75
CA GLU A 146 2.14 20.63 12.09
C GLU A 146 0.74 20.10 11.74
N GLU A 147 0.58 19.52 10.56
CA GLU A 147 -0.64 18.96 10.01
C GLU A 147 -1.06 17.72 10.81
N LEU A 148 -0.11 16.82 11.10
CA LEU A 148 -0.31 15.67 11.98
C LEU A 148 -0.74 16.09 13.40
N GLY A 149 -0.24 17.24 13.87
CA GLY A 149 -0.64 17.83 15.15
C GLY A 149 -2.10 18.31 15.18
N ARG A 150 -2.69 18.59 14.01
CA ARG A 150 -4.08 19.07 13.86
C ARG A 150 -5.09 17.96 13.63
N LEU A 151 -4.64 16.73 13.37
CA LEU A 151 -5.53 15.58 13.15
C LEU A 151 -6.30 15.21 14.42
N ALA A 152 -7.54 14.76 14.23
CA ALA A 152 -8.30 14.13 15.29
C ALA A 152 -7.57 12.87 15.80
N LEU A 153 -7.73 12.52 17.09
CA LEU A 153 -7.01 11.42 17.73
C LEU A 153 -7.08 10.11 16.92
N LYS A 154 -8.26 9.73 16.44
CA LYS A 154 -8.47 8.52 15.64
C LYS A 154 -7.71 8.54 14.30
N ALA A 155 -7.68 9.69 13.63
CA ALA A 155 -6.93 9.84 12.38
C ALA A 155 -5.42 9.80 12.63
N LYS A 156 -4.97 10.41 13.73
CA LYS A 156 -3.57 10.37 14.15
C LYS A 156 -3.10 8.94 14.47
N GLU A 157 -3.91 8.17 15.20
CA GLU A 157 -3.64 6.76 15.50
C GLU A 157 -3.57 5.92 14.21
N ALA A 158 -4.49 6.12 13.27
CA ALA A 158 -4.45 5.41 11.99
C ALA A 158 -3.22 5.76 11.14
N VAL A 159 -2.79 7.03 11.14
CA VAL A 159 -1.62 7.51 10.40
C VAL A 159 -0.31 7.03 11.03
N MET A 160 -0.14 7.22 12.33
CA MET A 160 1.13 6.98 13.02
C MET A 160 1.26 5.57 13.61
N GLY A 161 0.15 4.83 13.72
CA GLY A 161 0.09 3.57 14.47
C GLY A 161 0.09 3.80 15.98
N GLU A 162 -0.18 2.73 16.75
CA GLU A 162 -0.22 2.77 18.21
C GLU A 162 1.11 3.23 18.83
N ASP A 163 2.23 2.83 18.22
CA ASP A 163 3.59 3.13 18.70
C ASP A 163 4.21 4.39 18.04
N GLY A 164 3.52 5.00 17.08
CA GLY A 164 4.03 6.16 16.33
C GLY A 164 5.02 5.86 15.20
N GLU A 165 5.35 4.59 14.98
CA GLU A 165 6.42 4.15 14.04
C GLU A 165 5.92 3.89 12.61
N GLU A 166 4.63 4.06 12.32
CA GLU A 166 4.04 3.59 11.06
C GLU A 166 4.01 4.65 9.95
N LEU A 167 4.50 5.86 10.23
CA LEU A 167 4.56 6.93 9.22
C LEU A 167 5.42 6.53 8.01
N GLY A 168 6.49 5.75 8.21
CA GLY A 168 7.34 5.22 7.15
C GLY A 168 6.70 4.11 6.29
N CYS A 169 5.53 3.62 6.68
CA CYS A 169 4.82 2.56 5.96
C CYS A 169 3.97 3.09 4.79
N TRP A 170 3.75 4.40 4.75
CA TRP A 170 2.96 5.06 3.72
C TRP A 170 3.78 5.26 2.46
N LEU A 171 3.27 4.79 1.32
CA LEU A 171 3.89 4.96 0.01
C LEU A 171 2.88 5.51 -1.00
N PRO A 172 3.32 6.34 -1.97
CA PRO A 172 2.45 6.72 -3.07
C PRO A 172 2.06 5.47 -3.87
N LEU A 173 0.83 5.41 -4.38
CA LEU A 173 0.39 4.24 -5.14
C LEU A 173 1.32 3.98 -6.33
N TYR A 174 1.44 2.71 -6.70
CA TYR A 174 2.12 2.40 -7.94
C TYR A 174 1.35 2.97 -9.13
N ARG A 175 2.07 3.66 -10.01
CA ARG A 175 1.55 4.14 -11.28
C ARG A 175 2.05 3.22 -12.38
N LEU A 176 1.18 2.93 -13.35
CA LEU A 176 1.62 2.38 -14.63
C LEU A 176 2.57 3.42 -15.26
N PRO A 177 3.71 3.00 -15.85
CA PRO A 177 4.45 3.90 -16.72
C PRO A 177 3.48 4.39 -17.79
N SER A 178 3.42 5.71 -18.01
CA SER A 178 2.54 6.36 -19.01
C SER A 178 2.67 5.79 -20.43
N ASN A 179 3.72 4.99 -20.68
CA ASN A 179 4.01 4.35 -21.95
C ASN A 179 3.39 2.94 -22.09
N LEU A 180 2.87 2.34 -21.01
CA LEU A 180 2.36 0.95 -21.02
C LEU A 180 0.84 0.84 -21.14
N SER A 181 0.10 1.93 -20.92
CA SER A 181 -1.36 2.00 -21.12
C SER A 181 -1.75 1.94 -22.61
N ARG A 182 -0.81 2.20 -23.53
CA ARG A 182 -1.03 2.10 -24.99
C ARG A 182 -0.73 0.72 -25.58
N SER A 183 -0.13 -0.19 -24.83
CA SER A 183 0.35 -1.48 -25.33
C SER A 183 -0.59 -2.66 -25.08
N PHE A 184 -1.76 -2.44 -24.48
CA PHE A 184 -2.80 -3.46 -24.30
C PHE A 184 -4.04 -3.24 -25.19
N GLU A 185 -3.99 -2.28 -26.12
CA GLU A 185 -5.05 -1.98 -27.10
C GLU A 185 -4.74 -2.45 -28.54
N ASN A 186 -3.81 -3.40 -28.74
CA ASN A 186 -3.61 -4.04 -30.05
C ASN A 186 -3.58 -5.57 -29.94
#